data_AF-A0A6A5RP28-F1
#
_entry.id   AF-A0A6A5RP28-F1
#
_cell.length_a   1.000
_cell.length_b   1.000
_cell.length_c   1.000
_cell.angle_alpha   90.00
_cell.angle_beta   90.00
_cell.angle_gamma   90.00
#
_symmetry.space_group_name_H-M   'P 1'
#
loop_
_entity.id
_entity.type
_entity.pdbx_description
1 polymer ?
#
loop_
_entity_poly.entity_id
_entity_poly.type
_entity_poly.pdbx_seq_one_letter_code
_entity_poly.pdbx_strand_id
1 'polypeptide(L)'
;MTSQSQEILDACTSGDVAALQRRFEANNIQNSDPVYGNSASGPPPVNSMLVAAITHGHVNVVSLVLRTYSGRKVQFTSETIEALLHHPNLDILQILYGYDPYVVSFEWDGHTDTFVTKACEQPPEKITPLLLWLIEHDADLEGGHFPRTLCNAIFGSQTIGVIEAMVNKGARMSTLAMRQAVVCERIDVIKFFVGRGMKVDAEDAAYLRSEAEQTGNEEVVETVKKWTSDKSCVVS
;
A
#
# COMPACT_ATOMS: atom_id res chain seq x y z
N MET A 1 -7.38 -37.77 11.61
CA MET A 1 -6.48 -36.99 12.50
C MET A 1 -6.09 -35.75 11.72
N THR A 2 -6.35 -34.56 12.25
CA THR A 2 -5.82 -33.30 11.71
C THR A 2 -4.30 -33.37 11.71
N SER A 3 -3.66 -32.94 10.64
CA SER A 3 -2.20 -32.85 10.64
C SER A 3 -1.77 -31.79 11.64
N GLN A 4 -0.60 -31.97 12.27
CA GLN A 4 -0.03 -30.99 13.20
C GLN A 4 0.03 -29.58 12.59
N SER A 5 0.36 -29.50 11.30
CA SER A 5 0.40 -28.25 10.54
C SER A 5 -0.97 -27.54 10.55
N GLN A 6 -2.06 -28.30 10.36
CA GLN A 6 -3.42 -27.76 10.41
C GLN A 6 -3.76 -27.23 11.80
N GLU A 7 -3.40 -27.95 12.88
CA GLU A 7 -3.71 -27.51 14.25
C GLU A 7 -3.00 -26.20 14.62
N ILE A 8 -1.80 -25.96 14.09
CA ILE A 8 -1.08 -24.69 14.25
C ILE A 8 -1.81 -23.58 13.47
N LEU A 9 -2.22 -23.82 12.22
CA LEU A 9 -2.96 -22.85 11.42
C LEU A 9 -4.33 -22.51 12.02
N ASP A 10 -5.02 -23.50 12.59
CA ASP A 10 -6.29 -23.32 13.27
C ASP A 10 -6.12 -22.43 14.52
N ALA A 11 -5.03 -22.61 15.27
CA ALA A 11 -4.70 -21.73 16.39
C ALA A 11 -4.40 -20.29 15.93
N CYS A 12 -3.67 -20.13 14.80
CA CYS A 12 -3.44 -18.81 14.21
C CYS A 12 -4.73 -18.14 13.74
N THR A 13 -5.66 -18.91 13.17
CA THR A 13 -6.96 -18.44 12.67
C THR A 13 -7.94 -18.08 13.79
N SER A 14 -7.92 -18.85 14.88
CA SER A 14 -8.81 -18.65 16.03
C SER A 14 -8.32 -17.59 17.03
N GLY A 15 -7.04 -17.23 16.97
CA GLY A 15 -6.43 -16.30 17.91
C GLY A 15 -6.02 -16.95 19.25
N ASP A 16 -6.05 -18.28 19.35
CA ASP A 16 -5.68 -19.00 20.58
C ASP A 16 -4.16 -19.04 20.77
N VAL A 17 -3.64 -17.95 21.35
CA VAL A 17 -2.20 -17.76 21.66
C VAL A 17 -1.68 -18.88 22.58
N ALA A 18 -2.48 -19.36 23.53
CA ALA A 18 -2.06 -20.38 24.49
C ALA A 18 -1.97 -21.77 23.84
N ALA A 19 -2.89 -22.11 22.94
CA ALA A 19 -2.77 -23.30 22.12
C ALA A 19 -1.55 -23.19 21.20
N LEU A 20 -1.37 -22.07 20.49
CA LEU A 20 -0.26 -21.87 19.58
C LEU A 20 1.10 -22.01 20.27
N GLN A 21 1.27 -21.36 21.43
CA GLN A 21 2.49 -21.45 22.25
C GLN A 21 2.83 -22.90 22.63
N ARG A 22 1.85 -23.65 23.15
CA ARG A 22 2.04 -25.08 23.50
C ARG A 22 2.45 -25.90 22.29
N ARG A 23 1.91 -25.60 21.10
CA ARG A 23 2.28 -26.28 19.86
C ARG A 23 3.69 -25.92 19.41
N PHE A 24 4.12 -24.67 19.56
CA PHE A 24 5.50 -24.28 19.26
C PHE A 24 6.52 -24.97 20.17
N GLU A 25 6.22 -25.09 21.46
CA GLU A 25 7.05 -25.81 22.43
C GLU A 25 7.12 -27.30 22.13
N ALA A 26 5.97 -27.95 21.94
CA ALA A 26 5.90 -29.39 21.66
C ALA A 26 6.66 -29.82 20.39
N ASN A 27 6.88 -28.87 19.46
CA ASN A 27 7.52 -29.12 18.18
C ASN A 27 8.92 -28.49 18.06
N ASN A 28 9.47 -27.96 19.16
CA ASN A 28 10.80 -27.33 19.20
C ASN A 28 10.98 -26.23 18.13
N ILE A 29 9.93 -25.44 17.89
CA ILE A 29 9.96 -24.35 16.88
C ILE A 29 10.61 -23.08 17.46
N GLN A 30 10.64 -22.95 18.79
CA GLN A 30 11.24 -21.78 19.44
C GLN A 30 12.72 -21.63 19.07
N ASN A 31 13.07 -20.45 18.55
CA ASN A 31 14.41 -20.11 18.05
C ASN A 31 14.89 -20.99 16.87
N SER A 32 13.97 -21.67 16.17
CA SER A 32 14.31 -22.38 14.95
C SER A 32 14.46 -21.40 13.77
N ASP A 33 14.98 -21.91 12.65
CA ASP A 33 14.92 -21.19 11.39
C ASP A 33 13.45 -21.12 10.90
N PRO A 34 13.03 -19.99 10.29
CA PRO A 34 11.72 -19.91 9.66
C PRO A 34 11.56 -20.96 8.56
N VAL A 35 10.43 -21.65 8.56
CA VAL A 35 10.06 -22.60 7.51
C VAL A 35 9.32 -21.86 6.42
N TYR A 36 9.76 -21.98 5.17
CA TYR A 36 9.12 -21.35 4.01
C TYR A 36 8.43 -22.35 3.08
N GLY A 37 8.79 -23.63 3.17
CA GLY A 37 8.22 -24.70 2.34
C GLY A 37 7.24 -25.57 3.12
N ASN A 38 6.25 -26.11 2.43
CA ASN A 38 5.34 -27.09 3.03
C ASN A 38 6.10 -28.38 3.39
N SER A 39 5.83 -28.90 4.59
CA SER A 39 6.32 -30.19 5.05
C SER A 39 5.17 -31.03 5.57
N ALA A 40 5.12 -32.30 5.20
CA ALA A 40 4.05 -33.21 5.63
C ALA A 40 4.08 -33.48 7.14
N SER A 41 5.25 -33.39 7.77
CA SER A 41 5.47 -33.67 9.19
C SER A 41 6.03 -32.47 9.98
N GLY A 42 6.26 -31.34 9.30
CA GLY A 42 6.81 -30.14 9.90
C GLY A 42 5.74 -29.11 10.28
N PRO A 43 6.15 -27.99 10.91
CA PRO A 43 5.28 -26.85 11.07
C PRO A 43 4.85 -26.26 9.72
N PRO A 44 3.74 -25.51 9.68
CA PRO A 44 3.36 -24.78 8.49
C PRO A 44 4.41 -23.70 8.17
N PRO A 45 4.47 -23.23 6.91
CA PRO A 45 5.29 -22.09 6.57
C PRO A 45 4.96 -20.86 7.44
N VAL A 46 5.98 -20.10 7.83
CA VAL A 46 5.82 -18.90 8.67
C VAL A 46 4.87 -17.90 8.05
N ASN A 47 4.94 -17.70 6.73
CA ASN A 47 4.08 -16.78 6.02
C ASN A 47 2.63 -17.27 5.97
N SER A 48 2.38 -18.58 5.93
CA SER A 48 1.01 -19.12 6.08
C SER A 48 0.43 -18.83 7.46
N MET A 49 1.23 -18.90 8.51
CA MET A 49 0.81 -18.52 9.87
C MET A 49 0.53 -17.01 9.98
N LEU A 50 1.41 -16.17 9.42
CA LEU A 50 1.23 -14.73 9.39
C LEU A 50 -0.03 -14.34 8.61
N VAL A 51 -0.21 -14.85 7.39
CA VAL A 51 -1.40 -14.62 6.57
C VAL A 51 -2.66 -14.99 7.33
N ALA A 52 -2.72 -16.19 7.93
CA ALA A 52 -3.88 -16.62 8.71
C ALA A 52 -4.20 -15.66 9.88
N ALA A 53 -3.18 -15.25 10.62
CA ALA A 53 -3.35 -14.32 11.74
C ALA A 53 -3.75 -12.91 11.30
N ILE A 54 -3.19 -12.40 10.19
CA ILE A 54 -3.49 -11.08 9.62
C ILE A 54 -4.93 -11.03 9.11
N THR A 55 -5.33 -12.03 8.32
CA THR A 55 -6.69 -12.16 7.78
C THR A 55 -7.76 -12.11 8.88
N HIS A 56 -7.46 -12.62 10.07
CA HIS A 56 -8.38 -12.66 11.20
C HIS A 56 -8.12 -11.59 12.27
N GLY A 57 -7.16 -10.67 12.05
CA GLY A 57 -6.90 -9.53 12.93
C GLY A 57 -6.23 -9.89 14.26
N HIS A 58 -5.55 -11.03 14.37
CA HIS A 58 -4.98 -11.52 15.63
C HIS A 58 -3.59 -10.93 15.92
N VAL A 59 -3.56 -9.69 16.41
CA VAL A 59 -2.35 -8.93 16.77
C VAL A 59 -1.37 -9.73 17.63
N ASN A 60 -1.85 -10.39 18.69
CA ASN A 60 -1.02 -11.15 19.62
C ASN A 60 -0.42 -12.42 18.97
N VAL A 61 -1.15 -13.04 18.04
CA VAL A 61 -0.64 -14.19 17.29
C VAL A 61 0.50 -13.75 16.37
N VAL A 62 0.33 -12.63 15.63
CA VAL A 62 1.39 -12.08 14.79
C VAL A 62 2.65 -11.80 15.62
N SER A 63 2.51 -11.13 16.76
CA SER A 63 3.65 -10.87 17.65
C SER A 63 4.31 -12.17 18.15
N LEU A 64 3.52 -13.20 18.49
CA LEU A 64 4.07 -14.47 18.95
C LEU A 64 4.83 -15.19 17.84
N VAL A 65 4.26 -15.27 16.64
CA VAL A 65 4.91 -15.90 15.47
C VAL A 65 6.27 -15.25 15.21
N LEU A 66 6.35 -13.92 15.14
CA LEU A 66 7.63 -13.23 14.88
C LEU A 66 8.65 -13.44 16.01
N ARG A 67 8.22 -13.41 17.28
CA ARG A 67 9.12 -13.66 18.42
C ARG A 67 9.65 -15.09 18.46
N THR A 68 8.87 -16.05 17.97
CA THR A 68 9.27 -17.47 17.95
C THR A 68 10.49 -17.69 17.07
N TYR A 69 10.62 -16.91 16.00
CA TYR A 69 11.72 -16.99 15.03
C TYR A 69 12.84 -15.97 15.28
N SER A 70 13.05 -15.50 16.52
CA SER A 70 14.06 -14.45 16.81
C SER A 70 15.50 -14.77 16.41
N GLY A 71 15.82 -16.04 16.12
CA GLY A 71 17.14 -16.46 15.64
C GLY A 71 17.46 -16.05 14.19
N ARG A 72 16.45 -15.82 13.34
CA ARG A 72 16.62 -15.34 11.96
C ARG A 72 15.48 -14.45 11.51
N LYS A 73 15.81 -13.43 10.71
CA LYS A 73 14.83 -12.52 10.13
C LYS A 73 13.82 -13.29 9.26
N VAL A 74 12.54 -13.09 9.54
CA VAL A 74 11.42 -13.61 8.73
C VAL A 74 11.28 -12.68 7.53
N GLN A 75 11.23 -13.27 6.34
CA GLN A 75 10.98 -12.53 5.10
C GLN A 75 9.48 -12.51 4.82
N PHE A 76 8.91 -11.31 4.79
CA PHE A 76 7.53 -11.11 4.38
C PHE A 76 7.39 -11.36 2.88
N THR A 77 6.30 -12.04 2.49
CA THR A 77 6.00 -12.36 1.10
C THR A 77 4.85 -11.49 0.58
N SER A 78 4.63 -11.54 -0.74
CA SER A 78 3.48 -10.91 -1.38
C SER A 78 2.17 -11.27 -0.71
N GLU A 79 1.95 -12.53 -0.33
CA GLU A 79 0.72 -12.98 0.33
C GLU A 79 0.53 -12.31 1.70
N THR A 80 1.62 -12.03 2.41
CA THR A 80 1.56 -11.34 3.71
C THR A 80 1.08 -9.89 3.53
N ILE A 81 1.60 -9.21 2.50
CA ILE A 81 1.21 -7.83 2.19
C ILE A 81 -0.20 -7.77 1.59
N GLU A 82 -0.57 -8.73 0.74
CA GLU A 82 -1.94 -8.87 0.23
C GLU A 82 -2.94 -9.10 1.35
N ALA A 83 -2.59 -9.88 2.38
CA ALA A 83 -3.45 -10.05 3.55
C ALA A 83 -3.68 -8.71 4.28
N LEU A 84 -2.67 -7.84 4.39
CA LEU A 84 -2.82 -6.49 4.97
C LEU A 84 -3.69 -5.58 4.11
N LEU A 85 -3.55 -5.64 2.78
CA LEU A 85 -4.41 -4.88 1.86
C LEU A 85 -5.88 -5.33 1.97
N HIS A 86 -6.10 -6.63 2.10
CA HIS A 86 -7.44 -7.20 2.22
C HIS A 86 -8.05 -7.04 3.62
N HIS A 87 -7.23 -7.02 4.67
CA HIS A 87 -7.64 -6.91 6.06
C HIS A 87 -6.78 -5.85 6.78
N PRO A 88 -6.94 -4.55 6.46
CA PRO A 88 -6.12 -3.49 7.04
C PRO A 88 -6.25 -3.45 8.56
N ASN A 89 -5.12 -3.61 9.25
CA ASN A 89 -5.02 -3.52 10.70
C ASN A 89 -3.72 -2.81 11.06
N LEU A 90 -3.82 -1.58 11.58
CA LEU A 90 -2.67 -0.74 11.88
C LEU A 90 -1.83 -1.26 13.04
N ASP A 91 -2.43 -1.96 14.01
CA ASP A 91 -1.69 -2.55 15.13
C ASP A 91 -0.79 -3.70 14.63
N ILE A 92 -1.30 -4.51 13.71
CA ILE A 92 -0.53 -5.54 13.03
C ILE A 92 0.58 -4.92 12.18
N LEU A 93 0.27 -3.91 11.37
CA LEU A 93 1.25 -3.22 10.54
C LEU A 93 2.37 -2.60 11.40
N GLN A 94 2.02 -2.00 12.54
CA GLN A 94 2.98 -1.46 13.50
C GLN A 94 3.93 -2.52 14.06
N ILE A 95 3.42 -3.73 14.35
CA ILE A 95 4.26 -4.87 14.76
C ILE A 95 5.19 -5.29 13.64
N LEU A 96 4.68 -5.44 12.42
CA LEU A 96 5.48 -5.87 11.27
C LEU A 96 6.56 -4.83 10.94
N TYR A 97 6.24 -3.54 10.99
CA TYR A 97 7.21 -2.46 10.81
C TYR A 97 8.26 -2.41 11.91
N GLY A 98 7.85 -2.58 13.17
CA GLY A 98 8.79 -2.67 14.29
C GLY A 98 9.73 -3.88 14.20
N TYR A 99 9.30 -4.94 13.52
CA TYR A 99 10.12 -6.13 13.23
C TYR A 99 11.04 -5.92 12.03
N ASP A 100 10.51 -5.39 10.93
CA ASP A 100 11.24 -5.07 9.72
C ASP A 100 10.67 -3.80 9.03
N PRO A 101 11.35 -2.64 9.17
CA PRO A 101 10.90 -1.41 8.54
C PRO A 101 10.78 -1.49 7.02
N TYR A 102 11.48 -2.42 6.36
CA TYR A 102 11.36 -2.60 4.91
C TYR A 102 9.97 -3.06 4.45
N VAL A 103 9.07 -3.46 5.37
CA VAL A 103 7.69 -3.82 5.02
C VAL A 103 6.95 -2.70 4.27
N VAL A 104 7.21 -1.43 4.57
CA VAL A 104 6.53 -0.29 3.88
C VAL A 104 7.06 -0.06 2.47
N SER A 105 8.28 -0.52 2.21
CA SER A 105 8.94 -0.46 0.90
C SER A 105 8.87 -1.81 0.20
N PHE A 106 7.88 -2.65 0.53
CA PHE A 106 7.68 -3.92 -0.16
C PHE A 106 7.33 -3.66 -1.62
N GLU A 107 7.94 -4.44 -2.52
CA GLU A 107 7.81 -4.32 -3.96
C GLU A 107 7.52 -5.70 -4.58
N TRP A 108 6.66 -5.70 -5.60
CA TRP A 108 6.40 -6.88 -6.44
C TRP A 108 7.24 -6.82 -7.72
N ASP A 109 7.78 -7.98 -8.11
CA ASP A 109 8.32 -8.38 -9.42
C ASP A 109 8.67 -7.27 -10.43
N GLY A 110 9.64 -6.41 -10.10
CA GLY A 110 10.20 -5.43 -11.05
C GLY A 110 9.99 -3.96 -10.70
N HIS A 111 9.77 -3.64 -9.42
CA HIS A 111 9.78 -2.27 -8.88
C HIS A 111 8.66 -1.35 -9.41
N THR A 112 7.64 -1.88 -10.07
CA THR A 112 6.50 -1.07 -10.56
C THR A 112 5.35 -1.04 -9.57
N ASP A 113 5.15 -2.14 -8.86
CA ASP A 113 4.10 -2.30 -7.87
C ASP A 113 4.75 -2.32 -6.49
N THR A 114 4.39 -1.37 -5.65
CA THR A 114 4.86 -1.24 -4.27
C THR A 114 3.67 -1.36 -3.33
N PHE A 115 3.92 -1.55 -2.03
CA PHE A 115 2.85 -1.65 -1.04
C PHE A 115 1.91 -0.44 -1.12
N VAL A 116 2.47 0.78 -1.23
CA VAL A 116 1.66 1.99 -1.34
C VAL A 116 0.92 2.07 -2.68
N THR A 117 1.50 1.65 -3.82
CA THR A 117 0.77 1.69 -5.10
C THR A 117 -0.39 0.69 -5.14
N LYS A 118 -0.22 -0.52 -4.58
CA LYS A 118 -1.32 -1.49 -4.43
C LYS A 118 -2.38 -1.03 -3.44
N ALA A 119 -1.99 -0.35 -2.37
CA ALA A 119 -2.94 0.27 -1.45
C ALA A 119 -3.78 1.37 -2.13
N CYS A 120 -3.19 2.12 -3.08
CA CYS A 120 -3.94 3.11 -3.86
C CYS A 120 -5.05 2.52 -4.75
N GLU A 121 -4.93 1.25 -5.13
CA GLU A 121 -5.93 0.54 -5.95
C GLU A 121 -7.12 0.04 -5.13
N GLN A 122 -7.05 0.09 -3.79
CA GLN A 122 -8.12 -0.38 -2.91
C GLN A 122 -9.20 0.70 -2.70
N PRO A 123 -10.46 0.32 -2.41
CA PRO A 123 -11.52 1.27 -2.11
C PRO A 123 -11.14 2.24 -0.96
N PRO A 124 -11.32 3.56 -1.14
CA PRO A 124 -10.87 4.57 -0.17
C PRO A 124 -11.45 4.37 1.24
N GLU A 125 -12.70 3.92 1.35
CA GLU A 125 -13.42 3.72 2.62
C GLU A 125 -12.74 2.68 3.49
N LYS A 126 -12.03 1.74 2.86
CA LYS A 126 -11.33 0.64 3.53
C LYS A 126 -9.86 0.97 3.80
N ILE A 127 -9.19 1.58 2.83
CA ILE A 127 -7.72 1.63 2.83
C ILE A 127 -7.13 2.94 3.35
N THR A 128 -7.92 4.03 3.43
CA THR A 128 -7.41 5.37 3.78
C THR A 128 -6.53 5.40 5.05
N PRO A 129 -6.91 4.77 6.18
CA PRO A 129 -6.06 4.78 7.38
C PRO A 129 -4.71 4.10 7.16
N LEU A 130 -4.68 3.00 6.41
CA LEU A 130 -3.45 2.29 6.06
C LEU A 130 -2.59 3.12 5.11
N LEU A 131 -3.17 3.74 4.08
CA LEU A 131 -2.44 4.61 3.15
C LEU A 131 -1.79 5.79 3.87
N LEU A 132 -2.54 6.50 4.73
CA LEU A 132 -1.99 7.61 5.51
C LEU A 132 -0.87 7.14 6.45
N TRP A 133 -1.01 5.97 7.05
CA TRP A 133 0.03 5.37 7.87
C TRP A 133 1.29 5.06 7.04
N LEU A 134 1.16 4.46 5.85
CA LEU A 134 2.29 4.19 4.94
C LEU A 134 3.01 5.49 4.53
N ILE A 135 2.24 6.52 4.17
CA ILE A 135 2.76 7.84 3.80
C ILE A 135 3.54 8.48 4.96
N GLU A 136 3.06 8.34 6.20
CA GLU A 136 3.75 8.89 7.37
C GLU A 136 5.05 8.15 7.71
N HIS A 137 5.14 6.87 7.33
CA HIS A 137 6.30 6.00 7.60
C HIS A 137 7.21 5.82 6.38
N ASP A 138 7.32 6.86 5.54
CA ASP A 138 8.28 6.95 4.43
C ASP A 138 8.16 5.82 3.38
N ALA A 139 6.94 5.33 3.11
CA ALA A 139 6.71 4.47 1.94
C ALA A 139 7.12 5.20 0.64
N ASP A 140 7.65 4.45 -0.35
CA ASP A 140 8.13 5.04 -1.60
C ASP A 140 6.98 5.61 -2.45
N LEU A 141 6.89 6.95 -2.48
CA LEU A 141 5.86 7.69 -3.22
C LEU A 141 6.23 7.93 -4.69
N GLU A 142 7.43 7.56 -5.12
CA GLU A 142 7.81 7.63 -6.53
C GLU A 142 7.51 6.30 -7.25
N GLY A 143 7.19 5.22 -6.52
CA GLY A 143 6.74 3.95 -7.11
C GLY A 143 7.81 3.30 -8.00
N GLY A 144 9.06 3.32 -7.51
CA GLY A 144 10.23 2.80 -8.22
C GLY A 144 10.67 3.67 -9.41
N HIS A 145 10.80 3.07 -10.60
CA HIS A 145 11.41 3.73 -11.76
C HIS A 145 10.53 4.79 -12.45
N PHE A 146 9.22 4.82 -12.14
CA PHE A 146 8.28 5.76 -12.76
C PHE A 146 7.33 6.33 -11.69
N PRO A 147 7.19 7.67 -11.56
CA PRO A 147 6.34 8.34 -10.57
C PRO A 147 4.86 7.99 -10.78
N ARG A 148 4.46 6.84 -10.25
CA ARG A 148 3.13 6.23 -10.47
C ARG A 148 2.25 6.29 -9.25
N THR A 149 2.79 6.34 -8.03
CA THR A 149 1.98 6.29 -6.81
C THR A 149 0.88 7.34 -6.80
N LEU A 150 1.20 8.59 -7.14
CA LEU A 150 0.20 9.67 -7.22
C LEU A 150 -0.84 9.42 -8.34
N CYS A 151 -0.41 8.87 -9.48
CA CYS A 151 -1.32 8.49 -10.58
C CYS A 151 -2.26 7.36 -10.15
N ASN A 152 -1.75 6.33 -9.49
CA ASN A 152 -2.53 5.22 -8.94
C ASN A 152 -3.53 5.71 -7.89
N ALA A 153 -3.14 6.64 -7.03
CA ALA A 153 -4.05 7.22 -6.03
C ALA A 153 -5.20 7.99 -6.69
N ILE A 154 -4.92 8.76 -7.75
CA ILE A 154 -5.94 9.49 -8.51
C ILE A 154 -6.88 8.51 -9.22
N PHE A 155 -6.32 7.52 -9.93
CA PHE A 155 -7.07 6.51 -10.67
C PHE A 155 -7.93 5.63 -9.75
N GLY A 156 -7.39 5.23 -8.60
CA GLY A 156 -8.09 4.48 -7.55
C GLY A 156 -9.10 5.32 -6.76
N SER A 157 -9.41 6.54 -7.20
CA SER A 157 -10.36 7.45 -6.56
C SER A 157 -10.05 7.74 -5.09
N GLN A 158 -8.77 7.72 -4.68
CA GLN A 158 -8.38 8.03 -3.30
C GLN A 158 -8.82 9.45 -2.90
N THR A 159 -9.10 9.63 -1.61
CA THR A 159 -9.60 10.91 -1.08
C THR A 159 -8.60 12.04 -1.32
N ILE A 160 -9.09 13.28 -1.45
CA ILE A 160 -8.20 14.44 -1.59
C ILE A 160 -7.20 14.55 -0.44
N GLY A 161 -7.58 14.15 0.79
CA GLY A 161 -6.67 14.13 1.93
C GLY A 161 -5.47 13.19 1.77
N VAL A 162 -5.65 12.03 1.11
CA VAL A 162 -4.55 11.13 0.77
C VAL A 162 -3.63 11.77 -0.27
N ILE A 163 -4.20 12.37 -1.32
CA ILE A 163 -3.44 13.07 -2.37
C ILE A 163 -2.62 14.22 -1.77
N GLU A 164 -3.23 15.03 -0.90
CA GLU A 164 -2.56 16.11 -0.18
C GLU A 164 -1.43 15.58 0.70
N ALA A 165 -1.65 14.50 1.45
CA ALA A 165 -0.63 13.88 2.29
C ALA A 165 0.57 13.39 1.46
N MET A 166 0.33 12.74 0.32
CA MET A 166 1.39 12.31 -0.60
C MET A 166 2.22 13.47 -1.11
N VAL A 167 1.57 14.53 -1.63
CA VAL A 167 2.27 15.72 -2.15
C VAL A 167 3.03 16.44 -1.05
N ASN A 168 2.48 16.52 0.17
CA ASN A 168 3.17 17.11 1.32
C ASN A 168 4.39 16.30 1.78
N LYS A 169 4.37 14.98 1.62
CA LYS A 169 5.52 14.10 1.86
C LYS A 169 6.51 14.06 0.69
N GLY A 170 6.26 14.81 -0.38
CA GLY A 170 7.21 15.01 -1.47
C GLY A 170 6.90 14.24 -2.75
N ALA A 171 5.75 13.58 -2.85
CA ALA A 171 5.32 12.96 -4.12
C ALA A 171 5.28 14.00 -5.24
N ARG A 172 5.93 13.70 -6.37
CA ARG A 172 6.03 14.65 -7.48
C ARG A 172 4.67 14.87 -8.18
N MET A 173 4.22 16.13 -8.20
CA MET A 173 3.14 16.57 -9.11
C MET A 173 3.68 16.64 -10.54
N SER A 174 3.35 15.64 -11.36
CA SER A 174 3.79 15.56 -12.77
C SER A 174 2.64 15.86 -13.74
N THR A 175 2.96 16.22 -14.99
CA THR A 175 1.96 16.34 -16.07
C THR A 175 1.13 15.05 -16.19
N LEU A 176 1.75 13.88 -16.01
CA LEU A 176 1.06 12.60 -16.04
C LEU A 176 0.00 12.51 -14.93
N ALA A 177 0.32 12.91 -13.69
CA ALA A 177 -0.63 12.93 -12.59
C ALA A 177 -1.78 13.93 -12.84
N MET A 178 -1.48 15.12 -13.37
CA MET A 178 -2.51 16.10 -13.77
C MET A 178 -3.42 15.55 -14.88
N ARG A 179 -2.84 14.93 -15.91
CA ARG A 179 -3.59 14.27 -16.97
C ARG A 179 -4.53 13.21 -16.39
N GLN A 180 -4.04 12.39 -15.47
CA GLN A 180 -4.87 11.39 -14.80
C GLN A 180 -6.03 12.02 -14.04
N ALA A 181 -5.80 13.15 -13.35
CA ALA A 181 -6.85 13.89 -12.66
C ALA A 181 -7.90 14.45 -13.62
N VAL A 182 -7.47 14.94 -14.80
CA VAL A 182 -8.36 15.41 -15.87
C VAL A 182 -9.22 14.26 -16.41
N VAL A 183 -8.60 13.14 -16.81
CA VAL A 183 -9.31 11.98 -17.39
C VAL A 183 -10.27 11.34 -16.39
N CYS A 184 -9.92 11.31 -15.11
CA CYS A 184 -10.80 10.82 -14.04
C CYS A 184 -11.80 11.87 -13.55
N GLU A 185 -11.85 13.06 -14.16
CA GLU A 185 -12.73 14.17 -13.77
C GLU A 185 -12.61 14.57 -12.28
N ARG A 186 -11.42 14.40 -11.70
CA ARG A 186 -11.10 14.70 -10.29
C ARG A 186 -10.86 16.19 -10.09
N ILE A 187 -11.92 16.98 -10.15
CA ILE A 187 -11.87 18.44 -10.05
C ILE A 187 -11.23 18.94 -8.76
N ASP A 188 -11.40 18.20 -7.66
CA ASP A 188 -10.76 18.44 -6.37
C ASP A 188 -9.23 18.40 -6.48
N VAL A 189 -8.69 17.36 -7.12
CA VAL A 189 -7.26 17.18 -7.35
C VAL A 189 -6.71 18.23 -8.33
N ILE A 190 -7.44 18.52 -9.42
CA ILE A 190 -7.04 19.54 -10.40
C ILE A 190 -6.89 20.89 -9.70
N LYS A 191 -7.91 21.32 -8.95
CA LYS A 191 -7.87 22.58 -8.20
C LYS A 191 -6.73 22.60 -7.18
N PHE A 192 -6.48 21.49 -6.50
CA PHE A 192 -5.37 21.37 -5.56
C PHE A 192 -4.00 21.55 -6.25
N PHE A 193 -3.73 20.84 -7.35
CA PHE A 193 -2.46 20.97 -8.09
C PHE A 193 -2.25 22.38 -8.65
N VAL A 194 -3.29 22.99 -9.22
CA VAL A 194 -3.26 24.39 -9.67
C VAL A 194 -2.98 25.33 -8.51
N GLY A 195 -3.66 25.15 -7.38
CA GLY A 195 -3.45 25.94 -6.17
C GLY A 195 -2.05 25.80 -5.58
N ARG A 196 -1.37 24.67 -5.80
CA ARG A 196 0.04 24.45 -5.46
C ARG A 196 1.03 25.00 -6.48
N GLY A 197 0.54 25.70 -7.51
CA GLY A 197 1.39 26.35 -8.50
C GLY A 197 2.03 25.39 -9.47
N MET A 198 1.38 24.26 -9.77
CA MET A 198 1.84 23.34 -10.82
C MET A 198 2.00 24.08 -12.15
N LYS A 199 3.14 23.85 -12.81
CA LYS A 199 3.50 24.42 -14.10
C LYS A 199 3.60 23.34 -15.15
N VAL A 200 3.30 23.71 -16.39
CA VAL A 200 3.41 22.85 -17.58
C VAL A 200 4.01 23.65 -18.72
N ASP A 201 4.60 23.00 -19.71
CA ASP A 201 4.99 23.68 -20.94
C ASP A 201 3.79 23.88 -21.88
N ALA A 202 4.02 24.54 -23.02
CA ALA A 202 2.96 24.85 -23.97
C ALA A 202 2.36 23.62 -24.67
N GLU A 203 3.15 22.57 -24.88
CA GLU A 203 2.73 21.31 -25.50
C GLU A 203 1.83 20.53 -24.54
N ASP A 204 2.29 20.33 -23.31
CA ASP A 204 1.54 19.71 -22.22
C ASP A 204 0.24 20.47 -21.94
N ALA A 205 0.28 21.81 -21.92
CA ALA A 205 -0.90 22.65 -21.75
C ALA A 205 -1.95 22.43 -22.87
N ALA A 206 -1.51 22.37 -24.12
CA ALA A 206 -2.40 22.11 -25.25
C ALA A 206 -2.98 20.69 -25.19
N TYR A 207 -2.15 19.73 -24.82
CA TYR A 207 -2.55 18.34 -24.65
C TYR A 207 -3.60 18.17 -23.53
N LEU A 208 -3.37 18.74 -22.35
CA LEU A 208 -4.31 18.70 -21.22
C LEU A 208 -5.65 19.37 -21.54
N ARG A 209 -5.66 20.46 -22.33
CA ARG A 209 -6.90 21.07 -22.81
C ARG A 209 -7.71 20.12 -23.69
N SER A 210 -7.04 19.42 -24.62
CA SER A 210 -7.68 18.44 -25.50
C SER A 210 -8.26 17.27 -24.70
N GLU A 211 -7.52 16.73 -23.73
CA GLU A 211 -8.00 15.64 -22.87
C GLU A 211 -9.20 16.12 -22.02
N ALA A 212 -9.15 17.34 -21.48
CA ALA A 212 -10.27 17.91 -20.72
C ALA A 212 -11.53 18.03 -21.59
N GLU A 213 -11.42 18.50 -22.83
CA GLU A 213 -12.55 18.60 -23.77
C GLU A 213 -13.18 17.24 -24.08
N GLN A 214 -12.38 16.16 -24.11
CA GLN A 214 -12.88 14.81 -24.34
C GLN A 214 -13.70 14.25 -23.17
N THR A 215 -13.55 14.77 -21.96
CA THR A 215 -14.36 14.35 -20.79
C THR A 215 -15.82 14.81 -20.92
N GLY A 216 -16.07 15.93 -21.60
CA GLY A 216 -17.38 16.58 -21.63
C GLY A 216 -17.81 17.24 -20.31
N ASN A 217 -16.97 17.20 -19.27
CA ASN A 217 -17.24 17.82 -17.99
C ASN A 217 -16.88 19.33 -18.04
N GLU A 218 -17.90 20.18 -18.06
CA GLU A 218 -17.75 21.63 -18.21
C GLU A 218 -16.83 22.25 -17.13
N GLU A 219 -16.95 21.82 -15.87
CA GLU A 219 -16.15 22.36 -14.78
C GLU A 219 -14.67 22.01 -14.93
N VAL A 220 -14.35 20.78 -15.36
CA VAL A 220 -12.99 20.34 -15.67
C VAL A 220 -12.43 21.13 -16.85
N VAL A 221 -13.19 21.26 -17.94
CA VAL A 221 -12.79 21.99 -19.14
C VAL A 221 -12.47 23.45 -18.82
N GLU A 222 -13.37 24.14 -18.11
CA GLU A 222 -13.18 25.54 -17.74
C GLU A 222 -11.97 25.73 -16.82
N THR A 223 -11.81 24.85 -15.82
CA THR A 223 -10.71 24.92 -14.87
C THR A 223 -9.36 24.73 -15.56
N VAL A 224 -9.24 23.71 -16.43
CA VAL A 224 -8.00 23.43 -17.18
C VAL A 224 -7.71 24.55 -18.19
N LYS A 225 -8.71 25.04 -18.93
CA LYS A 225 -8.52 26.16 -19.87
C LYS A 225 -8.05 27.42 -19.16
N LYS A 226 -8.67 27.77 -18.04
CA LYS A 226 -8.30 28.94 -17.24
C LYS A 226 -6.85 28.84 -16.74
N TRP A 227 -6.49 27.71 -16.14
CA TRP A 227 -5.13 27.47 -15.65
C TRP A 227 -4.08 27.50 -16.76
N THR A 228 -4.31 26.77 -17.85
CA THR A 228 -3.35 26.67 -18.98
C THR A 228 -3.26 27.93 -19.86
N SER A 229 -4.14 28.92 -19.66
CA SER A 229 -4.06 30.22 -20.33
C SER A 229 -3.30 31.26 -19.50
N ASP A 230 -3.07 30.97 -18.22
CA ASP A 230 -2.30 31.85 -17.33
C ASP A 230 -0.80 31.72 -17.65
N LYS A 231 -0.20 32.83 -18.10
CA LYS A 231 1.23 32.90 -18.45
C LYS A 231 2.16 32.62 -17.27
N SER A 232 1.68 32.71 -16.03
CA SER A 232 2.46 32.34 -14.84
C SER A 232 2.56 30.83 -14.63
N CYS A 233 1.64 30.07 -15.25
CA CYS A 233 1.55 28.61 -15.15
C CYS A 233 2.16 27.88 -16.34
N VAL A 234 2.33 28.55 -17.49
CA VAL A 234 2.96 27.98 -18.68
C VAL A 234 4.42 28.42 -18.77
N VAL A 235 5.35 27.47 -18.68
CA VAL A 235 6.78 27.72 -18.91
C VAL A 235 7.10 27.66 -20.40
N SER A 236 8.00 28.54 -20.84
CA SER A 236 8.44 28.65 -22.23
C SER A 236 9.52 27.63 -22.57
#